data_AF-A0A7S1ACM8-F1
#
_entry.id   AF-A0A7S1ACM8-F1
#
_cell.length_a   1.000
_cell.length_b   1.000
_cell.length_c   1.000
_cell.angle_alpha   90.00
_cell.angle_beta   90.00
_cell.angle_gamma   90.00
#
_symmetry.space_group_name_H-M   'P 1'
#
loop_
_entity.id
_entity.type
_entity.pdbx_description
1 polymer ?
#
loop_
_entity_poly.entity_id
_entity_poly.type
_entity_poly.pdbx_seq_one_letter_code
_entity_poly.pdbx_strand_id
1 'polypeptide(L)'
;RNYQNIMIAFNRQRHWNEKLVDAMGRGIRRLLDAHDPLQPKTDKSVLFSYVCRDGSEVPADAFRISSCTVVAKAFREIRAYGEVVERMIASMLDYTVRSVERSPAMMREPGDACGFLKQMALVVEAGILDIEHLMSGANFSKLCAGAPERELQ
;
A
#
# COMPACT_ATOMS: atom_id res chain seq x y z
N ARG A 1 10.48 5.61 -10.28
CA ARG A 1 9.11 5.25 -10.76
C ARG A 1 8.44 4.48 -9.63
N ASN A 2 7.26 4.92 -9.18
CA ASN A 2 6.53 4.38 -8.04
C ASN A 2 6.31 2.85 -8.16
N TYR A 3 6.55 2.09 -7.08
CA TYR A 3 6.39 0.64 -7.02
C TYR A 3 4.99 0.16 -7.40
N GLN A 4 3.96 0.96 -7.10
CA GLN A 4 2.60 0.70 -7.55
C GLN A 4 2.55 0.44 -9.07
N ASN A 5 3.23 1.26 -9.87
CA ASN A 5 3.23 1.10 -11.33
C ASN A 5 4.01 -0.14 -11.78
N ILE A 6 5.07 -0.49 -11.06
CA ILE A 6 5.81 -1.74 -11.28
C ILE A 6 4.89 -2.93 -11.02
N MET A 7 4.17 -2.93 -9.91
CA MET A 7 3.24 -4.00 -9.56
C MET A 7 2.04 -4.08 -10.51
N ILE A 8 1.49 -2.95 -10.97
CA ILE A 8 0.45 -2.95 -12.02
C ILE A 8 0.97 -3.60 -13.30
N ALA A 9 2.18 -3.22 -13.75
CA ALA A 9 2.77 -3.78 -14.97
C ALA A 9 3.09 -5.27 -14.80
N PHE A 10 3.63 -5.68 -13.65
CA PHE A 10 3.94 -7.07 -13.34
C PHE A 10 2.68 -7.94 -13.27
N ASN A 11 1.62 -7.46 -12.63
CA ASN A 11 0.34 -8.14 -12.53
C ASN A 11 -0.27 -8.45 -13.91
N ARG A 12 -0.09 -7.57 -14.91
CA ARG A 12 -0.54 -7.83 -16.29
C ARG A 12 0.13 -9.05 -16.92
N GLN A 13 1.32 -9.45 -16.46
CA GLN A 13 2.00 -10.66 -16.92
C GLN A 13 1.41 -11.94 -16.33
N ARG A 14 0.57 -11.84 -15.28
CA ARG A 14 -0.09 -12.96 -14.59
C ARG A 14 0.85 -14.11 -14.22
N HIS A 15 2.11 -13.79 -13.90
CA HIS A 15 3.13 -14.76 -13.56
C HIS A 15 3.77 -14.41 -12.22
N TRP A 16 3.70 -15.33 -11.27
CA TRP A 16 4.36 -15.20 -9.97
C TRP A 16 5.85 -15.57 -10.07
N ASN A 17 6.72 -14.69 -9.57
CA ASN A 17 8.14 -14.95 -9.44
C ASN A 17 8.68 -14.26 -8.18
N GLU A 18 8.91 -15.05 -7.13
CA GLU A 18 9.34 -14.56 -5.83
C GLU A 18 10.66 -13.78 -5.88
N LYS A 19 11.65 -14.30 -6.60
CA LYS A 19 12.97 -13.65 -6.73
C LYS A 19 12.86 -12.28 -7.40
N LEU A 20 12.00 -12.18 -8.41
CA LEU A 20 11.75 -10.92 -9.09
C LEU A 20 11.00 -9.94 -8.20
N VAL A 21 9.98 -10.40 -7.47
CA VAL A 21 9.25 -9.54 -6.50
C VAL A 21 10.16 -9.08 -5.36
N ASP A 22 11.00 -9.95 -4.83
CA ASP A 22 12.02 -9.57 -3.85
C ASP A 22 13.02 -8.55 -4.44
N ALA A 23 13.48 -8.75 -5.68
CA ALA A 23 14.37 -7.81 -6.36
C ALA A 23 13.72 -6.43 -6.61
N MET A 24 12.46 -6.41 -7.05
CA MET A 24 11.69 -5.17 -7.22
C MET A 24 11.46 -4.48 -5.86
N GLY A 25 11.27 -5.29 -4.80
CA GLY A 25 11.13 -4.89 -3.41
C GLY A 25 12.36 -4.25 -2.78
N ARG A 26 13.55 -4.72 -3.15
CA ARG A 26 14.83 -4.26 -2.59
C ARG A 26 15.09 -2.77 -2.82
N GLY A 27 14.59 -2.19 -3.91
CA GLY A 27 14.69 -0.75 -4.19
C GLY A 27 13.70 0.13 -3.41
N ILE A 28 12.81 -0.47 -2.61
CA ILE A 28 11.74 0.23 -1.89
C ILE A 28 12.02 0.27 -0.39
N ARG A 29 12.83 -0.66 0.10
CA ARG A 29 13.29 -0.66 1.49
C ARG A 29 13.89 0.71 1.76
N ARG A 30 13.24 1.45 2.67
CA ARG A 30 13.55 2.79 3.21
C ARG A 30 12.91 4.03 2.57
N LEU A 31 11.98 3.93 1.62
CA LEU A 31 11.05 5.04 1.34
C LEU A 31 10.08 5.32 2.51
N LEU A 32 9.93 4.31 3.38
CA LEU A 32 9.03 4.27 4.53
C LEU A 32 9.69 4.78 5.84
N ASP A 33 11.03 4.77 5.92
CA ASP A 33 11.78 5.31 7.07
C ASP A 33 11.87 6.85 7.03
N ALA A 34 11.73 7.44 5.84
CA ALA A 34 11.76 8.89 5.61
C ALA A 34 10.37 9.54 5.72
N HIS A 35 9.36 8.84 6.24
CA HIS A 35 8.03 9.42 6.44
C HIS A 35 8.00 10.31 7.68
N ASP A 36 7.96 11.61 7.46
CA ASP A 36 7.56 12.58 8.48
C ASP A 36 6.01 12.57 8.58
N PRO A 37 5.43 12.25 9.75
CA PRO A 37 3.98 12.28 9.94
C PRO A 37 3.41 13.70 10.09
N LEU A 38 4.24 14.69 10.44
CA LEU A 38 3.85 16.07 10.70
C LEU A 38 4.02 16.97 9.47
N GLN A 39 4.92 16.62 8.57
CA GLN A 39 5.15 17.36 7.34
C GLN A 39 4.92 16.50 6.10
N PRO A 40 4.40 17.08 5.00
CA PRO A 40 4.50 16.43 3.69
C PRO A 40 5.96 16.02 3.45
N LYS A 41 6.20 14.84 2.86
CA LYS A 41 7.57 14.45 2.49
C LYS A 41 8.12 15.52 1.53
N THR A 42 9.08 16.32 2.00
CA THR A 42 9.68 17.43 1.25
C THR A 42 10.98 17.03 0.58
N ASP A 43 11.52 15.85 0.90
CA ASP A 43 12.72 15.32 0.27
C ASP A 43 12.43 14.98 -1.20
N LYS A 44 12.85 15.86 -2.09
CA LYS A 44 12.66 15.72 -3.54
C LYS A 44 13.37 14.49 -4.12
N SER A 45 14.32 13.87 -3.41
CA SER A 45 14.98 12.65 -3.88
C SER A 45 14.07 11.41 -3.81
N VAL A 46 13.03 11.45 -2.99
CA VAL A 46 12.03 10.37 -2.83
C VAL A 46 10.70 10.66 -3.54
N LEU A 47 10.49 11.92 -3.95
CA LEU A 47 9.33 12.33 -4.74
C LEU A 47 9.56 12.02 -6.22
N PHE A 48 8.49 11.67 -6.93
CA PHE A 48 8.52 11.57 -8.38
C PHE A 48 7.55 12.58 -8.99
N SER A 49 7.92 13.16 -10.14
CA SER A 49 6.99 14.00 -10.90
C SER A 49 5.83 13.15 -11.40
N TYR A 50 4.62 13.51 -10.98
CA TYR A 50 3.36 12.96 -11.47
C TYR A 50 2.66 14.03 -12.30
N VAL A 51 2.27 13.68 -13.52
CA VAL A 51 1.51 14.57 -14.39
C VAL A 51 0.03 14.30 -14.17
N CYS A 52 -0.67 15.28 -13.62
CA CYS A 52 -2.11 15.26 -13.44
C CYS A 52 -2.85 15.25 -14.77
N ARG A 53 -4.15 14.93 -14.73
CA ARG A 53 -5.01 14.85 -15.92
C ARG A 53 -5.12 16.19 -16.68
N ASP A 54 -4.93 17.30 -15.97
CA ASP A 54 -4.90 18.66 -16.52
C ASP A 54 -3.53 19.07 -17.09
N GLY A 55 -2.54 18.17 -17.08
CA GLY A 55 -1.19 18.40 -17.57
C GLY A 55 -0.26 19.05 -16.54
N SER A 56 -0.72 19.38 -15.34
CA SER A 56 0.15 19.92 -14.29
C SER A 56 1.09 18.84 -13.75
N GLU A 57 2.36 19.20 -13.53
CA GLU A 57 3.31 18.33 -12.83
C GLU A 57 3.29 18.64 -11.34
N VAL A 58 2.99 17.62 -10.54
CA VAL A 58 3.06 17.69 -9.09
C VAL A 58 4.08 16.69 -8.56
N PRO A 59 4.92 17.08 -7.60
CA PRO A 59 5.77 16.13 -6.90
C PRO A 59 4.87 15.21 -6.04
N ALA A 60 4.90 13.92 -6.33
CA ALA A 60 4.11 12.92 -5.64
C ALA A 60 4.99 12.01 -4.79
N ASP A 61 4.53 11.70 -3.58
CA ASP A 61 5.11 10.64 -2.75
C ASP A 61 4.92 9.29 -3.46
N ALA A 62 5.99 8.49 -3.47
CA ALA A 62 6.01 7.13 -3.99
C ALA A 62 5.00 6.20 -3.29
N PHE A 63 4.47 6.52 -2.11
CA PHE A 63 3.49 5.67 -1.44
C PHE A 63 2.37 6.47 -0.76
N ARG A 64 1.14 6.31 -1.26
CA ARG A 64 -0.11 6.64 -0.56
C ARG A 64 -0.72 5.36 0.02
N ILE A 65 -1.66 5.47 0.97
CA ILE A 65 -2.41 4.29 1.46
C ILE A 65 -3.13 3.60 0.28
N SER A 66 -3.74 4.35 -0.64
CA SER A 66 -4.28 3.82 -1.90
C SER A 66 -3.27 3.04 -2.75
N SER A 67 -1.98 3.40 -2.73
CA SER A 67 -0.93 2.63 -3.41
C SER A 67 -0.75 1.25 -2.77
N CYS A 68 -0.81 1.16 -1.44
CA CYS A 68 -0.77 -0.12 -0.72
C CYS A 68 -1.94 -1.01 -1.12
N THR A 69 -3.15 -0.45 -1.28
CA THR A 69 -4.33 -1.18 -1.76
C THR A 69 -4.10 -1.78 -3.15
N VAL A 70 -3.54 -1.00 -4.07
CA VAL A 70 -3.23 -1.47 -5.43
C VAL A 70 -2.19 -2.58 -5.42
N VAL A 71 -1.14 -2.46 -4.59
CA VAL A 71 -0.09 -3.48 -4.45
C VAL A 71 -0.66 -4.77 -3.84
N ALA A 72 -1.46 -4.68 -2.77
CA ALA A 72 -2.10 -5.84 -2.15
C ALA A 72 -3.04 -6.56 -3.12
N LYS A 73 -3.83 -5.79 -3.89
CA LYS A 73 -4.67 -6.34 -4.96
C LYS A 73 -3.84 -7.07 -6.02
N ALA A 74 -2.71 -6.51 -6.43
CA ALA A 74 -1.82 -7.16 -7.39
C ALA A 74 -1.26 -8.48 -6.84
N PHE A 75 -0.83 -8.53 -5.58
CA PHE A 75 -0.40 -9.78 -4.94
C PHE A 75 -1.50 -10.85 -4.95
N ARG A 76 -2.73 -10.47 -4.62
CA ARG A 76 -3.88 -11.38 -4.69
C ARG A 76 -4.09 -11.92 -6.10
N GLU A 77 -4.10 -11.04 -7.10
CA GLU A 77 -4.39 -11.40 -8.50
C GLU A 77 -3.34 -12.33 -9.12
N ILE A 78 -2.06 -12.17 -8.75
CA ILE A 78 -1.00 -13.10 -9.17
C ILE A 78 -0.80 -14.28 -8.20
N ARG A 79 -1.63 -14.37 -7.14
CA ARG A 79 -1.51 -15.37 -6.06
C ARG A 79 -0.10 -15.43 -5.45
N ALA A 80 0.49 -14.26 -5.19
CA ALA A 80 1.82 -14.14 -4.60
C ALA A 80 1.83 -14.66 -3.15
N TYR A 81 2.79 -15.52 -2.82
CA TYR A 81 2.91 -16.15 -1.50
C TYR A 81 4.36 -16.12 -0.98
N GLY A 82 4.56 -16.47 0.29
CA GLY A 82 5.87 -16.62 0.92
C GLY A 82 6.33 -15.41 1.76
N GLU A 83 7.43 -15.61 2.49
CA GLU A 83 7.93 -14.68 3.51
C GLU A 83 8.21 -13.28 2.96
N VAL A 84 8.64 -13.17 1.70
CA VAL A 84 8.89 -11.88 1.04
C VAL A 84 7.60 -11.05 0.98
N VAL A 85 6.50 -11.67 0.56
CA VAL A 85 5.21 -10.99 0.39
C VAL A 85 4.62 -10.65 1.76
N GLU A 86 4.72 -11.56 2.72
CA GLU A 86 4.29 -11.32 4.11
C GLU A 86 5.01 -10.13 4.73
N ARG A 87 6.34 -10.04 4.61
CA ARG A 87 7.12 -8.89 5.12
C ARG A 87 6.73 -7.58 4.44
N MET A 88 6.45 -7.61 3.14
CA MET A 88 5.96 -6.42 2.43
C MET A 88 4.58 -6.00 2.94
N ILE A 89 3.67 -6.94 3.13
CA ILE A 89 2.33 -6.67 3.65
C ILE A 89 2.39 -6.15 5.09
N ALA A 90 3.20 -6.75 5.96
CA ALA A 90 3.44 -6.27 7.31
C ALA A 90 3.90 -4.80 7.30
N SER A 91 4.86 -4.47 6.41
CA SER A 91 5.35 -3.10 6.26
C SER A 91 4.29 -2.13 5.73
N MET A 92 3.43 -2.56 4.80
CA MET A 92 2.32 -1.73 4.28
C MET A 92 1.22 -1.51 5.32
N LEU A 93 0.94 -2.53 6.15
CA LEU A 93 -0.03 -2.45 7.23
C LEU A 93 0.43 -1.48 8.31
N ASP A 94 1.66 -1.63 8.78
CA ASP A 94 2.26 -0.73 9.76
C ASP A 94 2.28 0.73 9.24
N TYR A 95 2.63 0.96 7.96
CA TYR A 95 2.52 2.28 7.34
C TYR A 95 1.08 2.82 7.37
N THR A 96 0.10 1.99 6.97
CA THR A 96 -1.31 2.39 6.93
C THR A 96 -1.80 2.79 8.31
N VAL A 97 -1.46 2.00 9.34
CA VAL A 97 -1.77 2.31 10.73
C VAL A 97 -1.16 3.65 11.11
N ARG A 98 0.17 3.81 11.03
CA ARG A 98 0.84 5.07 11.44
C ARG A 98 0.32 6.28 10.68
N SER A 99 0.00 6.14 9.39
CA SER A 99 -0.52 7.25 8.57
C SER A 99 -1.93 7.65 9.02
N VAL A 100 -2.82 6.69 9.33
CA VAL A 100 -4.14 7.03 9.89
C VAL A 100 -4.02 7.71 11.26
N GLU A 101 -3.06 7.27 12.08
CA GLU A 101 -2.89 7.82 13.43
C GLU A 101 -2.25 9.19 13.50
N ARG A 102 -1.32 9.48 12.57
CA ARG A 102 -0.43 10.63 12.70
C ARG A 102 -0.55 11.65 11.56
N SER A 103 -0.97 11.22 10.36
CA SER A 103 -1.05 12.12 9.21
C SER A 103 -2.32 12.99 9.27
N PRO A 104 -2.21 14.29 8.92
CA PRO A 104 -3.37 15.15 8.72
C PRO A 104 -4.39 14.55 7.74
N ALA A 105 -5.68 14.82 7.97
CA ALA A 105 -6.76 14.28 7.14
C ALA A 105 -6.59 14.61 5.64
N MET A 106 -6.09 15.80 5.30
CA MET A 106 -5.83 16.24 3.92
C MET A 106 -4.80 15.40 3.14
N MET A 107 -4.02 14.56 3.83
CA MET A 107 -3.03 13.67 3.20
C MET A 107 -3.58 12.27 2.92
N ARG A 108 -4.85 12.01 3.24
CA ARG A 108 -5.51 10.71 3.12
C ARG A 108 -6.86 10.88 2.44
N GLU A 109 -7.24 9.89 1.64
CA GLU A 109 -8.60 9.82 1.11
C GLU A 109 -9.51 9.08 2.10
N PRO A 110 -10.77 9.50 2.27
CA PRO A 110 -11.75 8.75 3.06
C PRO A 110 -11.87 7.31 2.54
N GLY A 111 -11.72 6.33 3.43
CA GLY A 111 -11.84 4.91 3.09
C GLY A 111 -10.59 4.23 2.54
N ASP A 112 -9.50 4.95 2.21
CA ASP A 112 -8.27 4.35 1.65
C ASP A 112 -7.70 3.22 2.53
N ALA A 113 -7.66 3.45 3.85
CA ALA A 113 -7.17 2.44 4.81
C ALA A 113 -8.12 1.25 4.92
N CYS A 114 -9.43 1.49 4.84
CA CYS A 114 -10.43 0.41 4.83
C CYS A 114 -10.30 -0.47 3.58
N GLY A 115 -10.16 0.17 2.40
CA GLY A 115 -9.95 -0.53 1.14
C GLY A 115 -8.69 -1.38 1.15
N PHE A 116 -7.60 -0.91 1.77
CA PHE A 116 -6.39 -1.70 1.97
C PHE A 116 -6.64 -2.95 2.83
N LEU A 117 -7.28 -2.79 4.00
CA LEU A 117 -7.61 -3.90 4.89
C LEU A 117 -8.54 -4.92 4.24
N LYS A 118 -9.50 -4.45 3.43
CA LYS A 118 -10.36 -5.33 2.63
C LYS A 118 -9.56 -6.18 1.65
N GLN A 119 -8.53 -5.64 0.99
CA GLN A 119 -7.65 -6.45 0.15
C GLN A 119 -6.88 -7.49 0.97
N MET A 120 -6.43 -7.18 2.18
CA MET A 120 -5.76 -8.15 3.06
C MET A 120 -6.72 -9.27 3.49
N ALA A 121 -7.95 -8.93 3.87
CA ALA A 121 -8.98 -9.92 4.21
C ALA A 121 -9.25 -10.88 3.03
N LEU A 122 -9.34 -10.35 1.80
CA LEU A 122 -9.52 -11.16 0.59
C LEU A 122 -8.30 -12.05 0.26
N VAL A 123 -7.09 -11.64 0.66
CA VAL A 123 -5.88 -12.46 0.53
C VAL A 123 -5.91 -13.63 1.51
N VAL A 124 -6.34 -13.39 2.75
CA VAL A 124 -6.51 -14.42 3.79
C VAL A 124 -7.62 -15.40 3.41
N GLU A 125 -8.80 -14.89 3.02
CA GLU A 125 -9.95 -15.71 2.60
C GLU A 125 -9.61 -16.61 1.41
N ALA A 126 -8.82 -16.11 0.46
CA ALA A 126 -8.36 -16.89 -0.68
C ALA A 126 -7.28 -17.94 -0.33
N GLY A 127 -6.84 -18.01 0.94
CA GLY A 127 -5.80 -18.93 1.41
C GLY A 127 -4.44 -18.68 0.77
N ILE A 128 -4.16 -17.44 0.34
CA ILE A 128 -2.90 -17.10 -0.36
C ILE A 128 -1.79 -16.87 0.67
N LEU A 129 -2.09 -16.22 1.78
CA LEU A 129 -1.16 -15.92 2.88
C LEU A 129 -1.84 -16.06 4.24
N ASP A 130 -1.09 -16.51 5.24
CA ASP A 130 -1.50 -16.52 6.65
C ASP A 130 -0.99 -15.26 7.36
N ILE A 131 -1.73 -14.17 7.21
CA ILE A 131 -1.39 -12.84 7.74
C ILE A 131 -2.42 -12.35 8.75
N GLU A 132 -3.32 -13.21 9.22
CA GLU A 132 -4.35 -12.84 10.20
C GLU A 132 -3.73 -12.29 11.49
N HIS A 133 -2.63 -12.91 11.92
CA HIS A 133 -1.85 -12.47 13.06
C HIS A 133 -1.33 -11.02 12.92
N LEU A 134 -1.00 -10.57 11.70
CA LEU A 134 -0.57 -9.18 11.44
C LEU A 134 -1.71 -8.19 11.64
N MET A 135 -2.95 -8.59 11.33
CA MET A 135 -4.13 -7.71 11.42
C MET A 135 -4.74 -7.65 12.83
N SER A 136 -4.42 -8.61 13.70
CA SER A 136 -5.00 -8.74 15.05
C SER A 136 -4.82 -7.49 15.94
N GLY A 137 -3.74 -6.73 15.74
CA GLY A 137 -3.45 -5.49 16.48
C GLY A 137 -4.05 -4.22 15.89
N ALA A 138 -4.72 -4.30 14.74
CA ALA A 138 -5.24 -3.14 14.03
C ALA A 138 -6.61 -2.69 14.59
N ASN A 139 -6.76 -1.41 14.91
CA ASN A 139 -8.07 -0.85 15.29
C ASN A 139 -8.92 -0.60 14.03
N PHE A 140 -9.66 -1.61 13.58
CA PHE A 140 -10.49 -1.55 12.36
C PHE A 140 -11.50 -0.41 12.37
N SER A 141 -12.14 -0.14 13.51
CA SER A 141 -13.10 0.97 13.64
C SER A 141 -12.45 2.31 13.32
N LYS A 142 -11.23 2.54 13.83
CA LYS A 142 -10.45 3.75 13.55
C LYS A 142 -9.95 3.80 12.09
N LEU A 143 -9.49 2.67 11.56
CA LEU A 143 -8.94 2.59 10.19
C LEU A 143 -10.01 2.72 9.10
N CYS A 144 -11.23 2.26 9.38
CA CYS A 144 -12.38 2.38 8.48
C CYS A 144 -13.28 3.58 8.79
N ALA A 145 -12.89 4.46 9.73
CA ALA A 145 -13.67 5.64 10.06
C ALA A 145 -13.85 6.55 8.83
N GLY A 146 -15.11 6.85 8.49
CA GLY A 146 -15.45 7.68 7.34
C GLY A 146 -15.33 6.99 5.98
N ALA A 147 -15.16 5.66 5.95
CA ALA A 147 -15.25 4.90 4.71
C ALA A 147 -16.69 4.95 4.14
N PRO A 148 -16.86 5.13 2.82
CA PRO A 148 -18.18 5.05 2.20
C PRO A 148 -18.78 3.66 2.39
N GLU A 149 -20.11 3.54 2.48
CA GLU A 149 -20.80 2.26 2.75
C GLU A 149 -20.39 1.11 1.81
N ARG A 150 -20.02 1.40 0.57
CA ARG A 150 -19.54 0.42 -0.41
C ARG A 150 -18.20 -0.24 -0.04
N GLU A 151 -17.40 0.42 0.79
CA GLU A 151 -16.14 -0.12 1.31
C GLU A 151 -16.33 -0.92 2.61
N LEU A 152 -17.51 -0.82 3.25
CA LEU A 152 -17.88 -1.54 4.48
C LEU A 152 -18.59 -2.89 4.22
N GLN A 153 -19.08 -3.11 2.99
CA GLN A 153 -19.68 -4.35 2.49
C GLN A 153 -18.62 -5.29 1.93
#